data_AF-A0A1G9I661-F1
#
_entry.id   AF-A0A1G9I661-F1
#
_cell.length_a   1.000
_cell.length_b   1.000
_cell.length_c   1.000
_cell.angle_alpha   90.00
_cell.angle_beta   90.00
_cell.angle_gamma   90.00
#
_symmetry.space_group_name_H-M   'P 1'
#
loop_
_entity.id
_entity.type
_entity.pdbx_description
1 polymer ?
#
loop_
_entity_poly.entity_id
_entity_poly.type
_entity_poly.pdbx_seq_one_letter_code
_entity_poly.pdbx_strand_id
1 'polypeptide(L)'
;MTKNKFSGKLGELIERAERGNEEDVDYVISHLTDDSTLAMTRYVDFALSLVVNRKGILRLEYYLFNGTLIQRNYCCLFFNRRLDYDLVDQAFRKGLIDEIQAFSR
;
A
#
# COMPACT_ATOMS: atom_id res chain seq x y z
N MET A 1 -17.04 -1.22 -7.64
CA MET A 1 -17.42 -1.46 -9.06
C MET A 1 -16.70 -0.46 -9.95
N THR A 2 -15.45 -0.75 -10.27
CA THR A 2 -14.61 -0.06 -11.26
C THR A 2 -14.49 -0.88 -12.56
N LYS A 3 -15.47 -1.73 -12.85
CA LYS A 3 -15.32 -2.86 -13.79
C LYS A 3 -15.03 -2.53 -15.25
N ASN A 4 -14.92 -1.27 -15.68
CA ASN A 4 -14.75 -0.94 -17.12
C ASN A 4 -14.01 0.38 -17.45
N LYS A 5 -13.20 0.98 -16.55
CA LYS A 5 -12.53 2.28 -16.84
C LYS A 5 -11.02 2.22 -17.05
N PHE A 6 -10.34 1.22 -16.52
CA PHE A 6 -8.87 1.15 -16.54
C PHE A 6 -8.41 -0.11 -17.26
N SER A 7 -7.41 0.02 -18.13
CA SER A 7 -6.82 -1.08 -18.88
C SER A 7 -5.31 -1.13 -18.69
N GLY A 8 -4.67 -2.19 -19.22
CA GLY A 8 -3.24 -2.40 -19.08
C GLY A 8 -2.82 -2.61 -17.62
N LYS A 9 -1.62 -2.14 -17.27
CA LYS A 9 -1.04 -2.45 -15.96
C LYS A 9 -1.85 -1.90 -14.78
N LEU A 10 -2.38 -0.68 -14.91
CA LEU A 10 -3.20 -0.08 -13.85
C LEU A 10 -4.50 -0.87 -13.64
N GLY A 11 -5.16 -1.31 -14.71
CA GLY A 11 -6.37 -2.15 -14.62
C GLY A 11 -6.10 -3.46 -13.86
N GLU A 12 -5.00 -4.14 -14.19
CA GLU A 12 -4.59 -5.37 -13.49
C GLU A 12 -4.37 -5.15 -11.97
N LEU A 13 -3.67 -4.07 -11.61
CA LEU A 13 -3.41 -3.74 -10.20
C LEU A 13 -4.71 -3.46 -9.44
N ILE A 14 -5.66 -2.76 -10.07
CA ILE A 14 -6.98 -2.47 -9.50
C ILE A 14 -7.77 -3.75 -9.25
N GLU A 15 -7.84 -4.65 -10.24
CA GLU A 15 -8.59 -5.91 -10.10
C GLU A 15 -8.03 -6.80 -8.98
N ARG A 16 -6.71 -6.80 -8.81
CA ARG A 16 -6.04 -7.49 -7.70
C ARG A 16 -6.35 -6.84 -6.37
N ALA A 17 -6.21 -5.52 -6.27
CA ALA A 17 -6.50 -4.80 -5.03
C ALA A 17 -7.98 -4.93 -4.58
N GLU A 18 -8.94 -4.88 -5.51
CA GLU A 18 -10.37 -5.06 -5.20
C GLU A 18 -10.66 -6.49 -4.68
N ARG A 19 -9.94 -7.52 -5.17
CA ARG A 19 -10.01 -8.89 -4.61
C ARG A 19 -9.34 -8.95 -3.22
N GLY A 20 -8.16 -8.35 -3.09
CA GLY A 20 -7.46 -8.08 -1.84
C GLY A 20 -7.18 -9.30 -0.96
N ASN A 21 -7.04 -10.50 -1.53
CA ASN A 21 -6.41 -11.61 -0.81
C ASN A 21 -4.91 -11.32 -0.65
N GLU A 22 -4.22 -12.15 0.14
CA GLU A 22 -2.81 -11.92 0.46
C GLU A 22 -1.93 -11.94 -0.79
N GLU A 23 -2.16 -12.90 -1.69
CA GLU A 23 -1.39 -13.06 -2.93
C GLU A 23 -1.59 -11.88 -3.90
N ASP A 24 -2.79 -11.31 -3.93
CA ASP A 24 -3.11 -10.16 -4.76
C ASP A 24 -2.49 -8.87 -4.20
N VAL A 25 -2.47 -8.70 -2.87
CA VAL A 25 -1.75 -7.58 -2.22
C VAL A 25 -0.24 -7.71 -2.43
N ASP A 26 0.30 -8.92 -2.28
CA ASP A 26 1.72 -9.21 -2.51
C ASP A 26 2.12 -8.84 -3.94
N TYR A 27 1.29 -9.19 -4.91
CA TYR A 27 1.53 -8.83 -6.29
C TYR A 27 1.48 -7.31 -6.51
N VAL A 28 0.50 -6.61 -5.94
CA VAL A 28 0.41 -5.15 -6.13
C VAL A 28 1.63 -4.48 -5.51
N ILE A 29 1.99 -4.84 -4.29
CA ILE A 29 3.08 -4.20 -3.55
C ILE A 29 4.48 -4.61 -4.03
N SER A 30 4.62 -5.75 -4.72
CA SER A 30 5.90 -6.17 -5.33
C SER A 30 6.41 -5.20 -6.40
N HIS A 31 5.55 -4.30 -6.89
CA HIS A 31 5.91 -3.25 -7.83
C HIS A 31 6.48 -1.99 -7.15
N LEU A 32 6.65 -2.00 -5.82
CA LEU A 32 7.36 -0.96 -5.08
C LEU A 32 8.79 -1.42 -4.80
N THR A 33 9.70 -1.08 -5.71
CA THR A 33 11.14 -1.31 -5.61
C THR A 33 11.88 0.01 -5.79
N ASP A 34 13.18 0.01 -5.55
CA ASP A 34 14.01 1.21 -5.73
C ASP A 34 14.08 1.68 -7.20
N ASP A 35 13.80 0.78 -8.14
CA ASP A 35 13.76 1.05 -9.59
C ASP A 35 12.36 1.48 -10.09
N SER A 36 11.37 1.56 -9.20
CA SER A 36 10.00 1.89 -9.60
C SER A 36 9.90 3.33 -10.12
N THR A 37 9.35 3.48 -11.32
CA THR A 37 9.07 4.79 -11.88
C THR A 37 7.99 5.51 -11.07
N LEU A 38 7.98 6.84 -11.11
CA LEU A 38 6.94 7.66 -10.47
C LEU A 38 5.52 7.27 -10.94
N ALA A 39 5.37 6.88 -12.21
CA ALA A 39 4.09 6.42 -12.72
C ALA A 39 3.65 5.11 -12.05
N MET A 40 4.57 4.15 -11.89
CA MET A 40 4.29 2.87 -11.25
C MET A 40 3.92 3.04 -9.78
N THR A 41 4.67 3.85 -9.04
CA THR A 41 4.38 4.06 -7.62
C THR A 41 3.03 4.74 -7.39
N ARG A 42 2.60 5.65 -8.28
CA ARG A 42 1.23 6.21 -8.27
C ARG A 42 0.16 5.18 -8.61
N TYR A 43 0.42 4.26 -9.53
CA TYR A 43 -0.51 3.17 -9.83
C TYR A 43 -0.70 2.25 -8.64
N VAL A 44 0.40 1.88 -7.98
CA VAL A 44 0.35 1.04 -6.77
C VAL A 44 -0.38 1.77 -5.65
N ASP A 45 -0.06 3.03 -5.37
CA ASP A 45 -0.73 3.82 -4.32
C ASP A 45 -2.25 3.88 -4.52
N PHE A 46 -2.67 4.17 -5.76
CA PHE A 46 -4.08 4.17 -6.11
C PHE A 46 -4.71 2.79 -5.93
N ALA A 47 -4.07 1.72 -6.43
CA ALA A 47 -4.58 0.37 -6.30
C ALA A 47 -4.72 -0.04 -4.82
N LEU A 48 -3.69 0.19 -3.99
CA LEU A 48 -3.71 -0.13 -2.57
C LEU A 48 -4.86 0.56 -1.83
N SER A 49 -5.23 1.79 -2.22
CA SER A 49 -6.38 2.50 -1.63
C SER A 49 -7.73 1.78 -1.82
N LEU A 50 -7.81 0.84 -2.78
CA LEU A 50 -9.01 0.04 -3.05
C LEU A 50 -9.09 -1.24 -2.22
N VAL A 51 -8.04 -1.58 -1.47
CA VAL A 51 -8.02 -2.73 -0.57
C VAL A 51 -8.87 -2.42 0.66
N VAL A 52 -10.07 -3.00 0.72
CA VAL A 52 -11.04 -2.75 1.81
C VAL A 52 -11.30 -3.95 2.70
N ASN A 53 -10.96 -5.16 2.25
CA ASN A 53 -11.23 -6.37 3.02
C ASN A 53 -10.16 -6.61 4.10
N ARG A 54 -10.54 -7.32 5.16
CA ARG A 54 -9.68 -7.54 6.34
C ARG A 54 -8.38 -8.29 6.01
N LYS A 55 -8.40 -9.27 5.10
CA LYS A 55 -7.20 -10.04 4.75
C LYS A 55 -6.15 -9.15 4.11
N GLY A 56 -6.56 -8.35 3.13
CA GLY A 56 -5.66 -7.41 2.46
C GLY A 56 -5.14 -6.32 3.40
N ILE A 57 -5.97 -5.80 4.30
CA ILE A 57 -5.53 -4.82 5.32
C ILE A 57 -4.47 -5.43 6.25
N LEU A 58 -4.68 -6.66 6.75
CA LEU A 58 -3.68 -7.35 7.57
C LEU A 58 -2.38 -7.60 6.80
N ARG A 59 -2.47 -7.85 5.48
CA ARG A 59 -1.29 -8.01 4.66
C ARG A 59 -0.52 -6.70 4.47
N LEU A 60 -1.21 -5.57 4.34
CA LEU A 60 -0.58 -4.25 4.32
C LEU A 60 0.06 -3.88 5.66
N GLU A 61 -0.54 -4.30 6.78
CA GLU A 61 0.06 -4.19 8.11
C GLU A 61 1.38 -4.98 8.17
N TYR A 62 1.40 -6.22 7.66
CA TYR A 62 2.63 -7.00 7.56
C TYR A 62 3.73 -6.23 6.81
N TYR A 63 3.42 -5.60 5.69
CA TYR A 63 4.41 -4.82 4.92
C TYR A 63 4.81 -3.50 5.60
N LEU A 64 3.94 -2.86 6.38
CA LEU A 64 4.30 -1.71 7.21
C LEU A 64 5.43 -2.06 8.20
N PHE A 65 5.42 -3.28 8.74
CA PHE A 65 6.41 -3.70 9.73
C PHE A 65 7.61 -4.48 9.14
N ASN A 66 7.43 -5.15 7.99
CA ASN A 66 8.42 -6.10 7.47
C ASN A 66 8.87 -5.80 6.03
N GLY A 67 8.22 -4.86 5.33
CA GLY A 67 8.57 -4.52 3.95
C GLY A 67 9.90 -3.78 3.81
N THR A 68 10.27 -3.45 2.57
CA THR A 68 11.35 -2.50 2.27
C THR A 68 10.94 -1.07 2.65
N LEU A 69 11.88 -0.12 2.66
CA LEU A 69 11.58 1.28 3.01
C LEU A 69 10.43 1.86 2.15
N ILE A 70 10.49 1.69 0.82
CA ILE A 70 9.44 2.18 -0.08
C ILE A 70 8.09 1.50 0.20
N GLN A 71 8.07 0.19 0.47
CA GLN A 71 6.84 -0.54 0.79
C GLN A 71 6.22 -0.03 2.10
N ARG A 72 7.04 0.16 3.14
CA ARG A 72 6.60 0.70 4.43
C ARG A 72 6.03 2.10 4.29
N ASN A 73 6.67 2.95 3.50
CA ASN A 73 6.21 4.31 3.25
C ASN A 73 4.83 4.34 2.58
N TYR A 74 4.61 3.52 1.55
CA TYR A 74 3.29 3.43 0.91
C TYR A 74 2.23 2.75 1.81
N CYS A 75 2.61 1.79 2.65
CA CYS A 75 1.70 1.26 3.68
C CYS A 75 1.35 2.33 4.72
N CYS A 76 2.30 3.18 5.12
CA CYS A 76 2.06 4.30 6.01
C CYS A 76 1.00 5.26 5.42
N LEU A 77 1.15 5.64 4.13
CA LEU A 77 0.15 6.46 3.42
C LEU A 77 -1.24 5.81 3.43
N PHE A 78 -1.32 4.49 3.20
CA PHE A 78 -2.57 3.76 3.26
C PHE A 78 -3.23 3.85 4.64
N PHE A 79 -2.50 3.59 5.73
CA PHE A 79 -3.04 3.64 7.09
C PHE A 79 -3.37 5.06 7.56
N ASN A 80 -2.56 6.07 7.17
CA ASN A 80 -2.86 7.47 7.46
C ASN A 80 -4.19 7.93 6.85
N ARG A 81 -4.47 7.55 5.59
CA ARG A 81 -5.76 7.85 4.93
C ARG A 81 -6.96 7.18 5.58
N ARG A 82 -6.72 6.08 6.31
CA ARG A 82 -7.73 5.33 7.05
C ARG A 82 -7.88 5.77 8.50
N LEU A 83 -7.06 6.72 8.95
CA LEU A 83 -7.00 7.20 10.34
C LEU A 83 -6.53 6.12 11.34
N ASP A 84 -5.84 5.09 10.84
CA ASP A 84 -5.29 3.98 11.64
C ASP A 84 -3.96 4.41 12.29
N TYR A 85 -3.98 5.51 13.05
CA TYR A 85 -2.77 6.20 13.54
C TYR A 85 -1.95 5.40 14.56
N ASP A 86 -2.58 4.50 15.31
CA ASP A 86 -1.88 3.67 16.30
C ASP A 86 -0.85 2.74 15.62
N LEU A 87 -1.16 2.22 14.43
CA LEU A 87 -0.24 1.39 13.64
C LEU A 87 0.93 2.21 13.12
N VAL A 88 0.66 3.43 12.64
CA VAL A 88 1.67 4.35 12.11
C VAL A 88 2.62 4.79 13.23
N ASP A 89 2.10 5.19 14.39
CA ASP A 89 2.90 5.55 15.57
C ASP A 89 3.77 4.36 16.04
N GLN A 90 3.23 3.13 16.02
CA GLN A 90 4.01 1.95 16.35
C GLN A 90 5.17 1.71 15.37
N ALA A 91 4.94 1.86 14.06
CA ALA A 91 5.97 1.72 13.05
C ALA A 91 7.06 2.80 13.18
N PHE A 92 6.65 4.05 13.46
CA PHE A 92 7.56 5.16 13.72
C PHE A 92 8.43 4.92 14.96
N ARG A 93 7.83 4.53 16.09
CA ARG A 93 8.58 4.24 17.34
C ARG A 93 9.57 3.08 17.19
N LYS A 94 9.32 2.16 16.26
CA LYS A 94 10.25 1.07 15.91
C LYS A 94 11.36 1.50 14.94
N GLY A 95 11.37 2.77 14.51
CA GLY A 95 12.34 3.30 13.55
C GLY A 95 12.17 2.74 12.13
N LEU A 96 10.98 2.26 11.78
CA LEU A 96 10.73 1.61 10.48
C LEU A 96 10.34 2.61 9.39
N ILE A 97 9.82 3.76 9.79
CA ILE A 97 9.48 4.94 8.98
C ILE A 97 9.97 6.20 9.72
N ASP A 98 10.25 7.28 8.99
CA ASP A 98 10.68 8.54 9.58
C ASP A 98 9.50 9.45 9.98
N GLU A 99 9.81 10.57 10.64
CA GLU A 99 8.83 11.54 11.12
C GLU A 99 8.04 12.17 9.98
N ILE A 100 8.70 12.49 8.86
CA ILE A 100 8.07 13.09 7.68
C ILE A 100 7.00 12.14 7.15
N GLN A 101 7.34 10.86 7.02
CA GLN A 101 6.44 9.84 6.50
C GLN A 101 5.32 9.51 7.48
N ALA A 102 5.60 9.45 8.78
CA ALA A 102 4.61 9.17 9.81
C ALA A 102 3.53 10.26 9.86
N PHE A 103 3.91 11.53 9.69
CA PHE A 103 3.02 12.67 9.84
C PHE A 103 2.65 13.36 8.52
N SER A 104 3.00 12.77 7.37
CA SER A 104 2.51 13.23 6.06
C SER A 104 1.00 13.02 5.99
N ARG A 105 0.23 14.11 5.88
CA ARG A 105 -1.23 14.11 5.77
C ARG A 105 -1.67 14.69 4.44
#